data_AF-A0A7K2CA94-F1
#
_entry.id   AF-A0A7K2CA94-F1
#
_cell.length_a   1.000
_cell.length_b   1.000
_cell.length_c   1.000
_cell.angle_alpha   90.00
_cell.angle_beta   90.00
_cell.angle_gamma   90.00
#
_symmetry.space_group_name_H-M   'P 1'
#
loop_
_entity.id
_entity.type
_entity.pdbx_description
1 polymer ?
#
loop_
_entity_poly.entity_id
_entity_poly.type
_entity_poly.pdbx_seq_one_letter_code
_entity_poly.pdbx_strand_id
1 'polypeptide(L)'
;MKPTFSTIITTLLVSCALIVTALLVKREIFASSEMPESVYELDEASWRLVSEQGIILGEDTAPMKIVVFYDYGCSFCRKSVPVLDAILRKYSGEVAIVYRHFPLPIHPLAHSAATASE
;
A
#
# COMPACT_ATOMS: atom_id res chain seq x y z
N MET A 1 36.40 25.15 -42.12
CA MET A 1 36.54 25.98 -40.90
C MET A 1 37.06 25.08 -39.79
N LYS A 2 38.28 25.29 -39.29
CA LYS A 2 38.90 24.37 -38.32
C LYS A 2 38.21 24.55 -36.95
N PRO A 3 37.77 23.47 -36.28
CA PRO A 3 37.17 23.59 -34.96
C PRO A 3 38.21 24.20 -34.01
N THR A 4 37.83 25.29 -33.34
CA THR A 4 38.69 25.90 -32.33
C THR A 4 38.74 24.99 -31.11
N PHE A 5 39.85 25.02 -30.37
CA PHE A 5 40.03 24.24 -29.14
C PHE A 5 38.87 24.44 -28.15
N SER A 6 38.34 25.66 -28.09
CA SER A 6 37.15 25.99 -27.29
C SER A 6 35.90 25.24 -27.74
N THR A 7 35.67 25.12 -29.06
CA THR A 7 34.52 24.39 -29.61
C THR A 7 34.58 22.91 -29.23
N ILE A 8 35.77 22.30 -29.30
CA ILE A 8 35.98 20.87 -28.96
C ILE A 8 35.71 20.61 -27.48
N ILE A 9 36.16 21.49 -26.59
CA ILE A 9 35.92 21.34 -25.15
C ILE A 9 34.43 21.50 -24.83
N THR A 10 33.77 22.49 -25.42
CA THR A 10 32.34 22.72 -25.15
C THR A 10 31.47 21.56 -25.64
N THR A 11 31.76 20.97 -26.80
CA THR A 11 30.99 19.81 -27.30
C THR A 11 31.25 18.55 -26.48
N LEU A 12 32.48 18.36 -25.98
CA LEU A 12 32.81 17.26 -25.08
C LEU A 12 32.05 17.38 -23.75
N LEU A 13 32.04 18.57 -23.14
CA LEU A 13 31.37 18.79 -21.85
C LEU A 13 29.85 18.64 -21.95
N VAL A 14 29.23 19.19 -23.01
CA VAL A 14 27.78 19.07 -23.21
C VAL A 14 27.38 17.62 -23.48
N SER A 15 28.15 16.88 -24.29
CA SER A 15 27.85 15.46 -24.54
C SER A 15 28.00 14.62 -23.26
N CYS A 16 29.03 14.87 -22.46
CA CYS A 16 29.22 14.21 -21.17
C CYS A 16 28.04 14.48 -20.21
N ALA A 17 27.61 15.74 -20.08
CA ALA A 17 26.49 16.11 -19.22
C ALA A 17 25.17 15.43 -19.64
N LEU A 18 24.89 15.35 -20.94
CA LEU A 18 23.70 14.68 -21.47
C LEU A 18 23.73 13.17 -21.19
N ILE A 19 24.89 12.52 -21.38
CA ILE A 19 25.06 11.10 -21.12
C ILE A 19 24.85 10.79 -19.63
N VAL A 20 25.48 11.56 -18.73
CA VAL A 20 25.32 11.39 -17.28
C VAL A 20 23.87 11.57 -16.86
N THR A 21 23.20 12.61 -17.37
CA THR A 21 21.78 12.86 -17.06
C THR A 21 20.89 11.71 -17.54
N ALA A 22 21.11 11.21 -18.75
CA ALA A 22 20.35 10.07 -19.29
C ALA A 22 20.57 8.79 -18.46
N LEU A 23 21.78 8.54 -17.98
CA LEU A 23 22.09 7.40 -17.13
C LEU A 23 21.43 7.50 -15.74
N LEU A 24 21.42 8.69 -15.14
CA LEU A 24 20.75 8.93 -13.85
C LEU A 24 19.23 8.79 -13.97
N VAL A 25 18.64 9.34 -15.04
CA VAL A 25 17.21 9.18 -15.35
C VAL A 25 16.87 7.71 -15.58
N LYS A 26 17.70 6.98 -16.35
CA LYS A 26 17.51 5.54 -16.55
C LYS A 26 17.54 4.77 -15.24
N ARG A 27 18.49 5.10 -14.35
CA ARG A 27 18.61 4.45 -13.03
C ARG A 27 17.39 4.73 -12.16
N GLU A 28 17.00 5.98 -11.97
CA GLU A 28 15.94 6.30 -11.00
C GLU A 28 14.53 6.01 -11.53
N ILE A 29 14.28 6.22 -12.82
CA ILE A 29 12.92 6.06 -13.38
C ILE A 29 12.65 4.61 -13.81
N PHE A 30 13.65 3.91 -14.38
CA PHE A 30 13.42 2.57 -14.93
C PHE A 30 13.89 1.42 -14.02
N ALA A 31 14.68 1.68 -12.96
CA ALA A 31 15.00 0.64 -11.99
C ALA A 31 13.86 0.39 -10.97
N SER A 32 12.77 1.15 -11.02
CA SER A 32 11.69 1.08 -10.04
C SER A 32 10.47 0.22 -10.45
N SER A 33 10.47 -0.47 -11.61
CA SER A 33 9.23 -1.06 -12.13
C SER A 33 9.21 -2.58 -12.33
N GLU A 34 10.10 -3.34 -11.71
CA GLU A 34 9.90 -4.79 -11.55
C GLU A 34 9.56 -5.07 -10.09
N MET A 35 8.30 -4.83 -9.70
CA MET A 35 7.75 -5.55 -8.55
C MET A 35 7.67 -7.03 -8.97
N PRO A 36 8.39 -7.94 -8.32
CA PRO A 36 8.28 -9.35 -8.65
C PRO A 36 6.84 -9.81 -8.40
N GLU A 37 6.23 -10.36 -9.43
CA GLU A 37 4.88 -10.95 -9.45
C GLU A 37 4.68 -11.98 -8.32
N SER A 38 5.78 -12.56 -7.81
CA SER A 38 5.81 -13.59 -6.78
C SER A 38 5.57 -13.13 -5.34
N VAL A 39 5.42 -11.83 -5.06
CA VAL A 39 5.20 -11.33 -3.67
C VAL A 39 3.72 -11.39 -3.25
N TYR A 40 2.79 -11.75 -4.14
CA TYR A 40 1.35 -11.79 -3.83
C TYR A 40 0.66 -13.12 -4.14
N GLU A 41 1.35 -14.25 -4.05
CA GLU A 41 0.68 -15.57 -4.03
C GLU A 41 0.07 -15.82 -2.64
N LEU A 42 -0.98 -15.06 -2.30
CA LEU A 42 -1.72 -15.21 -1.05
C LEU A 42 -2.68 -16.39 -1.21
N ASP A 43 -2.34 -17.52 -0.59
CA ASP A 43 -3.18 -18.72 -0.62
C ASP A 43 -4.43 -18.58 0.27
N GLU A 44 -5.41 -19.45 0.04
CA GLU A 44 -6.68 -19.48 0.79
C GLU A 44 -6.44 -19.67 2.30
N ALA A 45 -5.43 -20.46 2.67
CA ALA A 45 -5.09 -20.73 4.07
C ALA A 45 -4.64 -19.46 4.80
N SER A 46 -3.87 -18.61 4.12
CA SER A 46 -3.38 -17.33 4.63
C SER A 46 -4.54 -16.38 4.90
N TRP A 47 -5.49 -16.28 3.96
CA TRP A 47 -6.68 -15.44 4.16
C TRP A 47 -7.60 -15.98 5.26
N ARG A 48 -7.73 -17.30 5.37
CA ARG A 48 -8.47 -17.91 6.47
C ARG A 48 -7.88 -17.54 7.82
N LEU A 49 -6.56 -17.70 7.99
CA LEU A 49 -5.86 -17.32 9.22
C LEU A 49 -6.01 -15.83 9.55
N VAL A 50 -5.93 -14.96 8.54
CA VAL A 50 -6.15 -13.52 8.75
C VAL A 50 -7.57 -13.23 9.23
N SER A 51 -8.57 -13.94 8.69
CA SER A 51 -9.97 -13.78 9.06
C SER A 51 -10.31 -14.29 10.47
N GLU A 52 -9.68 -15.38 10.92
CA GLU A 52 -9.95 -16.03 12.22
C GLU A 52 -9.36 -15.26 13.41
N GLN A 53 -8.30 -14.48 13.18
CA GLN A 53 -7.60 -13.72 14.21
C GLN A 53 -8.08 -12.26 14.35
N GLY A 54 -9.13 -11.86 13.62
CA GLY A 54 -9.66 -10.50 13.69
C GLY A 54 -10.93 -10.39 14.52
N ILE A 55 -11.32 -9.15 14.82
CA ILE A 55 -12.58 -8.86 15.50
C ILE A 55 -13.73 -8.94 14.49
N ILE A 56 -14.68 -9.85 14.72
CA ILE A 56 -15.77 -10.13 13.77
C ILE A 56 -17.02 -9.35 14.17
N LEU A 57 -17.57 -8.59 13.22
CA LEU A 57 -18.90 -7.99 13.30
C LEU A 57 -19.84 -8.70 12.31
N GLY A 58 -20.97 -9.19 12.81
CA GLY A 58 -21.91 -10.02 12.06
C GLY A 58 -21.86 -11.48 12.51
N GLU A 59 -22.36 -12.38 11.66
CA GLU A 59 -22.33 -13.81 11.92
C GLU A 59 -20.98 -14.40 11.49
N ASP A 60 -20.27 -15.09 12.38
CA ASP A 60 -19.00 -15.73 12.05
C ASP A 60 -19.13 -16.81 10.95
N THR A 61 -20.32 -17.38 10.82
CA THR A 61 -20.68 -18.35 9.78
C THR A 61 -21.06 -17.72 8.45
N ALA A 62 -21.01 -16.39 8.30
CA ALA A 62 -21.34 -15.72 7.06
C ALA A 62 -20.47 -16.25 5.91
N PRO A 63 -21.07 -16.58 4.74
CA PRO A 63 -20.34 -17.14 3.60
C PRO A 63 -19.33 -16.16 2.98
N MET A 64 -19.46 -14.85 3.27
CA MET A 64 -18.54 -13.81 2.83
C MET A 64 -18.00 -13.02 4.01
N LYS A 65 -16.67 -12.90 4.10
CA LYS A 65 -15.97 -12.09 5.11
C LYS A 65 -15.18 -10.97 4.43
N ILE A 66 -15.42 -9.73 4.84
CA ILE A 66 -14.63 -8.57 4.41
C ILE A 66 -13.59 -8.28 5.48
N VAL A 67 -12.31 -8.53 5.19
CA VAL A 67 -11.21 -8.18 6.09
C VAL A 67 -10.85 -6.71 5.92
N VAL A 68 -10.88 -5.95 7.01
CA VAL A 68 -10.57 -4.52 7.04
C VAL A 68 -9.35 -4.30 7.92
N PHE A 69 -8.24 -3.93 7.29
CA PHE A 69 -7.06 -3.43 7.99
C PHE A 69 -7.33 -1.98 8.43
N TYR A 70 -7.42 -1.77 9.74
CA TYR A 70 -7.91 -0.53 10.32
C TYR A 70 -6.89 0.12 11.25
N ASP A 71 -6.78 1.43 11.11
CA ASP A 71 -5.95 2.28 11.95
C ASP A 71 -6.83 3.37 12.61
N TYR A 72 -6.80 3.43 13.94
CA TYR A 72 -7.56 4.40 14.74
C TYR A 72 -7.17 5.86 14.50
N GLY A 73 -5.95 6.13 14.03
CA GLY A 73 -5.47 7.46 13.65
C GLY A 73 -5.81 7.86 12.21
N CYS A 74 -6.25 6.92 11.36
CA CYS A 74 -6.47 7.18 9.95
C CYS A 74 -7.85 7.79 9.66
N SER A 75 -7.87 9.00 9.11
CA SER A 75 -9.12 9.69 8.75
C SER A 75 -9.92 8.99 7.64
N PHE A 76 -9.26 8.24 6.75
CA PHE A 76 -9.93 7.46 5.71
C PHE A 76 -10.56 6.18 6.27
N CYS A 77 -9.88 5.50 7.18
CA CYS A 77 -10.45 4.37 7.94
C CYS A 77 -11.71 4.83 8.68
N ARG A 78 -11.68 6.00 9.33
CA ARG A 78 -12.89 6.55 9.98
C ARG A 78 -14.06 6.76 8.99
N LYS A 79 -13.78 7.20 7.77
CA LYS A 79 -14.81 7.44 6.75
C LYS A 79 -15.40 6.14 6.17
N SER A 80 -14.72 4.99 6.28
CA SER A 80 -15.25 3.72 5.77
C SER A 80 -16.29 3.10 6.70
N VAL A 81 -16.26 3.40 8.01
CA VAL A 81 -17.19 2.86 9.03
C VAL A 81 -18.65 2.93 8.60
N PRO A 82 -19.23 4.09 8.21
CA PRO A 82 -20.64 4.15 7.83
C PRO A 82 -20.99 3.31 6.59
N VAL A 83 -20.02 3.10 5.68
CA VAL A 83 -20.20 2.25 4.48
C VAL A 83 -20.20 0.77 4.89
N LEU A 84 -19.27 0.36 5.73
CA LEU A 84 -19.18 -1.01 6.26
C LEU A 84 -20.43 -1.37 7.07
N ASP A 85 -20.90 -0.44 7.91
CA ASP A 85 -22.15 -0.59 8.66
C ASP A 85 -23.37 -0.73 7.74
N ALA A 86 -23.41 0.02 6.64
CA ALA A 86 -24.48 -0.09 5.66
C ALA A 86 -24.46 -1.46 4.94
N ILE A 87 -23.27 -1.98 4.63
CA ILE A 87 -23.09 -3.33 4.06
C ILE A 87 -23.57 -4.38 5.06
N LEU A 88 -23.11 -4.33 6.30
CA LEU A 88 -23.47 -5.29 7.34
C LEU A 88 -24.99 -5.32 7.58
N ARG A 89 -25.64 -4.15 7.59
CA ARG A 89 -27.12 -4.08 7.70
C ARG A 89 -27.84 -4.61 6.47
N LYS A 90 -27.33 -4.32 5.26
CA LYS A 90 -27.99 -4.70 4.00
C LYS A 90 -27.88 -6.19 3.72
N TYR A 91 -26.78 -6.82 4.12
CA TYR A 91 -26.45 -8.22 3.86
C TYR A 91 -26.34 -9.03 5.16
N SER A 92 -27.27 -8.79 6.10
CA SER A 92 -27.30 -9.46 7.40
C SER A 92 -27.34 -10.98 7.24
N GLY A 93 -26.44 -11.70 7.91
CA GLY A 93 -26.28 -13.16 7.81
C GLY A 93 -25.50 -13.64 6.58
N GLU A 94 -25.32 -12.79 5.57
CA GLU A 94 -24.57 -13.11 4.36
C GLU A 94 -23.13 -12.56 4.38
N VAL A 95 -22.92 -11.44 5.05
CA VAL A 95 -21.63 -10.77 5.16
C VAL A 95 -21.25 -10.56 6.63
N ALA A 96 -19.98 -10.84 6.95
CA ALA A 96 -19.34 -10.39 8.18
C ALA A 96 -18.15 -9.48 7.88
N ILE A 97 -17.90 -8.52 8.77
CA ILE A 97 -16.75 -7.63 8.69
C ILE A 97 -15.72 -8.08 9.72
N VAL A 98 -14.48 -8.32 9.30
CA VAL A 98 -13.38 -8.73 10.17
C VAL A 98 -12.37 -7.59 10.28
N TYR A 99 -12.28 -6.97 11.44
CA TYR A 99 -11.30 -5.90 11.69
C TYR A 99 -9.95 -6.48 12.11
N ARG A 100 -8.88 -6.01 11.45
CA ARG A 100 -7.49 -6.27 11.81
C ARG A 100 -6.80 -4.94 12.11
N HIS A 101 -6.19 -4.83 13.28
CA HIS A 101 -5.42 -3.64 13.60
C HIS A 101 -4.19 -3.52 12.69
N PHE A 102 -4.06 -2.36 12.05
CA PHE A 102 -2.92 -2.01 11.19
C PHE A 102 -2.43 -0.60 11.54
N PRO A 103 -1.90 -0.41 12.77
CA PRO A 103 -1.46 0.91 13.23
C PRO A 103 -0.23 1.37 12.44
N LEU A 104 -0.41 2.41 11.63
CA LEU A 104 0.68 2.99 10.85
C LEU A 104 1.60 3.81 11.76
N PRO A 105 2.93 3.73 11.58
CA PRO A 105 3.89 4.46 12.41
C PRO A 105 3.73 5.98 12.39
N ILE A 106 3.08 6.51 11.34
CA ILE A 106 2.82 7.95 11.17
C ILE A 106 1.70 8.47 12.08
N HIS A 107 0.94 7.58 12.73
CA HIS A 107 -0.15 7.94 13.64
C HIS A 107 0.27 7.67 15.09
N PRO A 108 0.60 8.72 15.87
CA PRO A 108 1.27 8.55 17.18
C PRO A 108 0.52 7.69 18.19
N LEU A 109 -0.82 7.71 18.14
CA LEU A 109 -1.69 6.98 19.07
C LEU A 109 -2.27 5.69 18.48
N ALA A 110 -1.95 5.35 17.23
CA ALA A 110 -2.59 4.21 16.55
C ALA A 110 -2.29 2.88 17.24
N HIS A 111 -1.03 2.68 17.66
CA HIS A 111 -0.64 1.45 18.34
C HIS A 111 -1.30 1.34 19.72
N SER A 112 -1.24 2.39 20.54
CA SER A 112 -1.89 2.40 21.85
C SER A 112 -3.41 2.24 21.76
N ALA A 113 -4.04 2.82 20.75
CA ALA A 113 -5.47 2.68 20.52
C ALA A 113 -5.84 1.26 20.10
N ALA A 114 -5.06 0.64 19.21
CA ALA A 114 -5.22 -0.76 18.82
C ALA A 114 -5.06 -1.71 20.01
N THR A 115 -4.04 -1.51 20.85
CA THR A 115 -3.87 -2.33 22.06
C THR A 115 -5.01 -2.13 23.07
N ALA A 116 -5.59 -0.94 23.15
CA ALA A 116 -6.69 -0.65 24.08
C ALA A 116 -8.05 -1.21 23.62
N SER A 117 -8.18 -1.63 22.37
CA SER A 117 -9.43 -2.16 21.79
C SER A 117 -9.53 -3.68 21.74
N GLU A 118 -8.43 -4.38 22.01
CA GLU A 118 -8.36 -5.85 22.18
C GLU A 118 -8.87 -6.26 23.57
#